data_AF-A0A940KMH3-F1
#
_entry.id   AF-A0A940KMH3-F1
#
_cell.length_a   1.000
_cell.length_b   1.000
_cell.length_c   1.000
_cell.angle_alpha   90.00
_cell.angle_beta   90.00
_cell.angle_gamma   90.00
#
_symmetry.space_group_name_H-M   'P 1'
#
loop_
_entity.id
_entity.type
_entity.pdbx_description
1 polymer ?
#
loop_
_entity_poly.entity_id
_entity_poly.type
_entity_poly.pdbx_seq_one_letter_code
_entity_poly.pdbx_strand_id
1 'polypeptide(L)'
;PDVLVCGTGFRQELPFLDQRTEQLIKGPKGYRLFRNIIHPQVPSLGFVGFNSSLFTTLTSEIAANWLVAYAEERLKLPSVAQMEKEIDAMEEWRNKIRPIASEFSGTCVAPFNFLHLDTLMRDMGLPRKRSLSPLEYLKPINPADYHHLLRKGYRGIVPAQSQASGHARQSEKLMPLS
;
A
#
# COMPACT_ATOMS: atom_id res chain seq x y z
N PRO A 1 25.80 -20.74 -31.46
CA PRO A 1 24.71 -21.10 -30.53
C PRO A 1 23.41 -21.15 -31.32
N ASP A 2 22.65 -22.23 -31.23
CA ASP A 2 21.46 -22.44 -32.08
C ASP A 2 20.20 -21.80 -31.50
N VAL A 3 20.17 -21.52 -30.19
CA VAL A 3 19.12 -20.75 -29.51
C VAL A 3 19.74 -19.91 -28.39
N LEU A 4 19.26 -18.67 -28.24
CA LEU A 4 19.58 -17.79 -27.11
C LEU A 4 18.29 -17.48 -26.34
N VAL A 5 18.30 -17.70 -25.02
CA VAL A 5 17.20 -17.35 -24.12
C VAL A 5 17.64 -16.21 -23.20
N CYS A 6 16.98 -15.05 -23.30
CA CYS A 6 17.30 -13.86 -22.52
C CYS A 6 16.44 -13.77 -21.25
N GLY A 7 16.97 -14.25 -20.12
CA GLY A 7 16.35 -14.11 -18.80
C GLY A 7 16.62 -12.77 -18.10
N THR A 8 16.48 -11.64 -18.81
CA THR A 8 16.90 -10.30 -18.34
C THR A 8 15.83 -9.55 -17.52
N GLY A 9 14.75 -10.23 -17.11
CA GLY A 9 13.70 -9.65 -16.27
C GLY A 9 12.60 -8.90 -17.05
N PHE A 10 11.86 -8.04 -16.33
CA PHE A 10 10.68 -7.33 -16.83
C PHE A 10 10.71 -5.85 -16.43
N ARG A 11 10.03 -4.99 -17.19
CA ARG A 11 9.79 -3.58 -16.83
C ARG A 11 8.36 -3.43 -16.31
N GLN A 12 8.20 -2.64 -15.25
CA GLN A 12 6.87 -2.28 -14.73
C GLN A 12 6.46 -0.91 -15.28
N GLU A 13 5.46 -0.90 -16.15
CA GLU A 13 4.94 0.30 -16.81
C GLU A 13 3.43 0.42 -16.58
N LEU A 14 2.92 1.65 -16.57
CA LEU A 14 1.52 1.97 -16.30
C LEU A 14 0.99 2.91 -17.40
N PRO A 15 0.86 2.43 -18.65
CA PRO A 15 0.58 3.28 -19.82
C PRO A 15 -0.81 3.93 -19.81
N PHE A 16 -1.66 3.56 -18.85
CA PHE A 16 -2.99 4.11 -18.66
C PHE A 16 -3.03 5.34 -17.75
N LEU A 17 -1.91 5.68 -17.09
CA LEU A 17 -1.82 6.87 -16.23
C LEU A 17 -1.47 8.11 -17.08
N ASP A 18 -2.03 9.25 -16.70
CA ASP A 18 -1.65 10.53 -17.32
C ASP A 18 -0.23 10.94 -16.91
N GLN A 19 0.40 11.79 -17.74
CA GLN A 19 1.79 12.19 -17.57
C GLN A 19 2.06 12.86 -16.22
N ARG A 20 1.11 13.64 -15.68
CA ARG A 20 1.29 14.33 -14.40
C ARG A 20 1.29 13.33 -13.26
N THR A 21 0.39 12.35 -13.28
CA THR A 21 0.36 11.27 -12.30
C THR A 21 1.65 10.45 -12.36
N GLU A 22 2.10 10.06 -13.56
CA GLU A 22 3.33 9.28 -13.73
C GLU A 22 4.56 10.02 -13.17
N GLN A 23 4.69 11.33 -13.44
CA GLN A 23 5.80 12.15 -12.93
C GLN A 23 5.84 12.27 -11.41
N LEU A 24 4.69 12.20 -10.74
CA LEU A 24 4.64 12.21 -9.27
C LEU A 24 5.10 10.88 -8.70
N ILE A 25 4.58 9.78 -9.24
CA ILE A 25 4.79 8.44 -8.66
C ILE A 25 6.08 7.77 -9.10
N LYS A 26 6.75 8.25 -10.15
CA LYS A 26 7.95 7.63 -10.71
C LYS A 26 9.18 8.50 -10.46
N GLY A 27 10.11 7.98 -9.67
CA GLY A 27 11.43 8.55 -9.46
C GLY A 27 12.48 7.94 -10.39
N PRO A 28 13.74 8.44 -10.35
CA PRO A 28 14.83 7.99 -11.23
C PRO A 28 15.15 6.49 -11.12
N LYS A 29 14.87 5.88 -9.95
CA LYS A 29 15.27 4.50 -9.62
C LYS A 29 14.09 3.61 -9.23
N GLY A 30 12.86 4.07 -9.44
CA GLY A 30 11.69 3.29 -9.10
C GLY A 30 10.45 4.12 -8.73
N TYR A 31 9.44 3.44 -8.22
CA TYR A 31 8.20 4.08 -7.79
C TYR A 31 8.34 4.70 -6.39
N ARG A 32 7.83 5.92 -6.24
CA ARG A 32 7.88 6.75 -5.03
C ARG A 32 6.60 6.59 -4.22
N LEU A 33 6.45 5.44 -3.55
CA LEU A 33 5.20 5.09 -2.87
C LEU A 33 5.38 5.03 -1.36
N PHE A 34 4.49 5.69 -0.63
CA PHE A 34 4.36 5.53 0.81
C PHE A 34 3.82 4.12 1.10
N ARG A 35 4.51 3.41 2.01
CA ARG A 35 4.28 1.99 2.31
C ARG A 35 4.35 1.05 1.09
N ASN A 36 4.81 1.49 -0.07
CA ASN A 36 4.67 0.79 -1.35
C ASN A 36 3.21 0.56 -1.79
N ILE A 37 2.25 1.37 -1.31
CA ILE A 37 0.82 1.22 -1.61
C ILE A 37 0.19 2.49 -2.19
N ILE A 38 0.52 3.70 -1.70
CA ILE A 38 -0.08 4.95 -2.19
C ILE A 38 0.97 6.01 -2.47
N HIS A 39 0.62 7.04 -3.25
CA HIS A 39 1.37 8.30 -3.29
C HIS A 39 0.54 9.41 -2.64
N PRO A 40 1.07 10.19 -1.67
CA PRO A 40 0.25 11.14 -0.91
C PRO A 40 -0.35 12.28 -1.76
N GLN A 41 0.31 12.65 -2.87
CA GLN A 41 -0.21 13.63 -3.85
C GLN A 41 -1.21 13.03 -4.86
N VAL A 42 -1.43 11.71 -4.85
CA VAL A 42 -2.38 11.00 -5.72
C VAL A 42 -3.22 10.02 -4.87
N PRO A 43 -4.02 10.54 -3.91
CA PRO A 43 -4.67 9.70 -2.89
C PRO A 43 -5.74 8.76 -3.46
N SER A 44 -6.24 8.99 -4.67
CA SER A 44 -7.23 8.14 -5.35
C SER A 44 -6.61 6.93 -6.06
N LEU A 45 -5.29 6.72 -5.97
CA LEU A 45 -4.58 5.63 -6.62
C LEU A 45 -3.85 4.75 -5.60
N GLY A 46 -4.17 3.46 -5.60
CA GLY A 46 -3.54 2.45 -4.76
C GLY A 46 -2.87 1.34 -5.56
N PHE A 47 -1.77 0.83 -5.04
CA PHE A 47 -0.93 -0.21 -5.62
C PHE A 47 -0.95 -1.44 -4.73
N VAL A 48 -1.53 -2.53 -5.24
CA VAL A 48 -1.60 -3.82 -4.53
C VAL A 48 -0.98 -4.90 -5.40
N GLY A 49 -0.06 -5.69 -4.84
CA GLY A 49 0.70 -6.68 -5.60
C GLY A 49 1.69 -6.09 -6.59
N PHE A 50 1.92 -4.79 -6.53
CA PHE A 50 2.88 -4.09 -7.37
C PHE A 50 4.32 -4.21 -6.85
N ASN A 51 4.46 -4.44 -5.55
CA ASN A 51 5.71 -4.74 -4.86
C ASN A 51 6.01 -6.24 -4.82
N SER A 52 7.29 -6.60 -4.96
CA SER A 52 7.76 -7.97 -4.81
C SER A 52 8.23 -8.25 -3.37
N SER A 53 7.96 -9.46 -2.89
CA SER A 53 8.14 -9.88 -1.50
C SER A 53 8.44 -11.38 -1.43
N LEU A 54 9.05 -11.85 -0.33
CA LEU A 54 9.28 -13.31 -0.12
C LEU A 54 7.96 -14.09 0.04
N PHE A 55 6.87 -13.40 0.37
CA PHE A 55 5.53 -13.94 0.53
C PHE A 55 4.53 -12.96 -0.11
N THR A 56 4.69 -12.77 -1.43
CA THR A 56 4.00 -11.72 -2.21
C THR A 56 2.47 -11.79 -2.08
N THR A 57 1.89 -12.99 -2.01
CA THR A 57 0.45 -13.18 -1.82
C THR A 57 -0.02 -12.60 -0.49
N LEU A 58 0.65 -12.92 0.61
CA LEU A 58 0.32 -12.41 1.94
C LEU A 58 0.53 -10.90 2.03
N THR A 59 1.64 -10.36 1.52
CA THR A 59 1.85 -8.89 1.53
C THR A 59 0.79 -8.18 0.71
N SER A 60 0.34 -8.76 -0.41
CA SER A 60 -0.73 -8.18 -1.23
C SER A 60 -2.08 -8.21 -0.52
N GLU A 61 -2.38 -9.29 0.20
CA GLU A 61 -3.61 -9.38 1.01
C GLU A 61 -3.64 -8.32 2.12
N ILE A 62 -2.55 -8.15 2.85
CA ILE A 62 -2.47 -7.11 3.89
C ILE A 62 -2.50 -5.71 3.27
N ALA A 63 -1.82 -5.48 2.15
CA ALA A 63 -1.85 -4.21 1.42
C ALA A 63 -3.27 -3.86 0.93
N ALA A 64 -4.04 -4.84 0.45
CA ALA A 64 -5.43 -4.64 0.05
C ALA A 64 -6.31 -4.20 1.22
N ASN A 65 -6.21 -4.89 2.37
CA ASN A 65 -6.97 -4.52 3.56
C ASN A 65 -6.56 -3.14 4.09
N TRP A 66 -5.26 -2.83 4.06
CA TRP A 66 -4.74 -1.51 4.42
C TRP A 66 -5.27 -0.43 3.48
N LEU A 67 -5.30 -0.66 2.16
CA LEU A 67 -5.80 0.29 1.18
C LEU A 67 -7.31 0.55 1.35
N VAL A 68 -8.10 -0.48 1.68
CA VAL A 68 -9.52 -0.30 2.03
C VAL A 68 -9.65 0.56 3.28
N ALA A 69 -8.88 0.29 4.33
CA ALA A 69 -8.89 1.11 5.54
C ALA A 69 -8.43 2.55 5.30
N TYR A 70 -7.51 2.77 4.35
CA TYR A 70 -7.09 4.09 3.89
C TYR A 70 -8.23 4.82 3.19
N ALA A 71 -8.90 4.16 2.24
CA ALA A 71 -10.03 4.73 1.49
C ALA A 71 -11.23 5.05 2.38
N GLU A 72 -11.41 4.32 3.48
CA GLU A 72 -12.43 4.59 4.51
C GLU A 72 -11.97 5.60 5.58
N GLU A 73 -10.80 6.22 5.40
CA GLU A 73 -10.23 7.23 6.32
C GLU A 73 -10.04 6.71 7.76
N ARG A 74 -9.88 5.38 7.93
CA ARG A 74 -9.73 4.73 9.24
C ARG A 74 -8.28 4.67 9.74
N LEU A 75 -7.32 4.99 8.87
CA LEU A 75 -5.90 4.94 9.21
C LEU A 75 -5.44 6.22 9.89
N LYS A 76 -4.63 6.07 10.94
CA LYS A 76 -3.93 7.19 11.58
C LYS A 76 -2.58 7.39 10.88
N LEU A 77 -2.61 8.03 9.72
CA LEU A 77 -1.41 8.31 8.93
C LEU A 77 -0.73 9.62 9.35
N PRO A 78 0.59 9.74 9.15
CA PRO A 78 1.31 10.99 9.36
C PRO A 78 0.91 12.03 8.30
N SER A 79 1.39 13.27 8.45
CA SER A 79 1.11 14.33 7.47
C SER A 79 1.72 14.02 6.10
N VAL A 80 1.21 14.65 5.04
CA VAL A 80 1.73 14.50 3.67
C VAL A 80 3.25 14.75 3.60
N ALA A 81 3.72 15.83 4.21
CA ALA A 81 5.16 16.15 4.26
C ALA A 81 5.99 15.05 4.98
N GLN A 82 5.42 14.41 6.00
CA GLN A 82 6.08 13.30 6.68
C GLN A 82 6.10 12.03 5.81
N MET A 83 5.01 11.75 5.08
CA MET A 83 4.96 10.64 4.13
C MET A 83 5.99 10.82 3.01
N GLU A 84 6.12 12.02 2.44
CA GLU A 84 7.11 12.36 1.42
C GLU A 84 8.54 12.19 1.94
N LYS A 85 8.81 12.69 3.16
CA LYS A 85 10.11 12.51 3.80
C LYS A 85 10.48 11.04 4.00
N GLU A 86 9.50 10.19 4.31
CA GLU A 86 9.73 8.75 4.45
C GLU A 86 10.02 8.08 3.10
N ILE A 87 9.30 8.49 2.04
CA ILE A 87 9.56 8.03 0.66
C ILE A 87 11.01 8.35 0.28
N ASP A 88 11.45 9.60 0.52
CA ASP A 88 12.81 10.05 0.21
C ASP A 88 13.86 9.28 1.00
N ALA A 89 13.64 9.08 2.31
CA ALA A 89 14.55 8.31 3.16
C ALA A 89 14.68 6.85 2.71
N MET A 90 13.57 6.22 2.30
CA MET A 90 13.57 4.85 1.80
C MET A 90 14.25 4.76 0.43
N GLU A 91 14.03 5.75 -0.44
CA GLU A 91 14.73 5.85 -1.73
C GLU A 91 16.23 6.02 -1.53
N GLU A 92 16.67 6.94 -0.67
CA GLU A 92 18.08 7.15 -0.35
C GLU A 92 18.71 5.88 0.23
N TRP A 93 18.04 5.21 1.17
CA TRP A 93 18.50 3.96 1.76
C TRP A 93 18.67 2.86 0.70
N ARG A 94 17.65 2.64 -0.16
CA ARG A 94 17.74 1.66 -1.26
C ARG A 94 18.91 1.98 -2.18
N ASN A 95 19.10 3.26 -2.52
CA ASN A 95 20.14 3.70 -3.43
C ASN A 95 21.55 3.48 -2.87
N LYS A 96 21.74 3.60 -1.55
CA LYS A 96 23.04 3.40 -0.89
C LYS A 96 23.32 1.93 -0.57
N ILE A 97 22.33 1.24 0.02
CA ILE A 97 22.52 -0.09 0.62
C ILE A 97 22.22 -1.22 -0.35
N ARG A 98 21.29 -1.01 -1.29
CA ARG A 98 20.90 -2.04 -2.26
C ARG A 98 20.64 -1.43 -3.63
N PRO A 99 21.67 -0.96 -4.34
CA PRO A 99 21.52 -0.37 -5.67
C PRO A 99 20.74 -1.26 -6.64
N ILE A 100 20.91 -2.59 -6.55
CA ILE A 100 20.18 -3.57 -7.36
C ILE A 100 18.65 -3.56 -7.16
N ALA A 101 18.12 -2.85 -6.15
CA ALA A 101 16.70 -2.63 -6.01
C ALA A 101 16.09 -1.83 -7.18
N SER A 102 16.88 -1.02 -7.89
CA SER A 102 16.42 -0.28 -9.08
C SER A 102 16.00 -1.21 -10.23
N GLU A 103 16.62 -2.40 -10.34
CA GLU A 103 16.26 -3.42 -11.34
C GLU A 103 14.85 -4.00 -11.10
N PHE A 104 14.28 -3.79 -9.91
CA PHE A 104 12.92 -4.19 -9.53
C PHE A 104 12.03 -2.96 -9.30
N SER A 105 12.28 -1.87 -10.03
CA SER A 105 11.55 -0.60 -9.93
C SER A 105 11.48 -0.01 -8.51
N GLY A 106 12.43 -0.36 -7.63
CA GLY A 106 12.47 0.12 -6.25
C GLY A 106 11.33 -0.39 -5.34
N THR A 107 10.43 -1.24 -5.85
CA THR A 107 9.23 -1.71 -5.14
C THR A 107 9.48 -2.98 -4.32
N CYS A 108 10.66 -3.61 -4.44
CA CYS A 108 10.97 -4.84 -3.72
C CYS A 108 11.07 -4.60 -2.20
N VAL A 109 10.18 -5.21 -1.44
CA VAL A 109 10.17 -5.18 0.04
C VAL A 109 10.81 -6.41 0.67
N ALA A 110 11.39 -7.30 -0.16
CA ALA A 110 11.98 -8.56 0.27
C ALA A 110 12.96 -8.49 1.46
N PRO A 111 13.83 -7.46 1.58
CA PRO A 111 14.75 -7.36 2.72
C PRO A 111 14.06 -7.03 4.05
N PHE A 112 12.82 -6.54 4.01
CA PHE A 112 12.11 -6.01 5.19
C PHE A 112 10.64 -6.44 5.24
N ASN A 113 10.25 -7.56 4.61
CA ASN A 113 8.84 -7.96 4.50
C ASN A 113 8.14 -8.07 5.87
N PHE A 114 8.83 -8.57 6.91
CA PHE A 114 8.26 -8.66 8.26
C PHE A 114 7.94 -7.29 8.83
N LEU A 115 8.91 -6.37 8.75
CA LEU A 115 8.72 -4.98 9.17
C LEU A 115 7.60 -4.31 8.37
N HIS A 116 7.52 -4.59 7.06
CA HIS A 116 6.47 -4.07 6.19
C HIS A 116 5.09 -4.53 6.65
N LEU A 117 4.89 -5.84 6.85
CA LEU A 117 3.62 -6.38 7.39
C LEU A 117 3.27 -5.77 8.75
N ASP A 118 4.23 -5.75 9.67
CA ASP A 118 4.03 -5.19 11.01
C ASP A 118 3.63 -3.72 10.97
N THR A 119 4.20 -2.96 10.04
CA THR A 119 3.88 -1.54 9.85
C THR A 119 2.46 -1.37 9.33
N LEU A 120 2.04 -2.14 8.32
CA LEU A 120 0.66 -2.08 7.81
C LEU A 120 -0.36 -2.49 8.89
N MET A 121 -0.07 -3.56 9.63
CA MET A 121 -0.92 -4.00 10.73
C MET A 121 -1.01 -2.93 11.83
N ARG A 122 0.10 -2.25 12.15
CA ARG A 122 0.12 -1.15 13.12
C ARG A 122 -0.68 0.06 12.63
N ASP A 123 -0.52 0.46 11.38
CA ASP A 123 -1.26 1.59 10.80
C ASP A 123 -2.78 1.34 10.86
N MET A 124 -3.22 0.09 10.65
CA MET A 124 -4.61 -0.34 10.82
C MET A 124 -5.06 -0.49 12.29
N GLY A 125 -4.17 -0.27 13.27
CA GLY A 125 -4.46 -0.48 14.69
C GLY A 125 -4.64 -1.95 15.08
N LEU A 126 -4.16 -2.89 14.26
CA LEU A 126 -4.34 -4.32 14.45
C LEU A 126 -3.19 -4.96 15.25
N PRO A 127 -3.48 -6.05 15.99
CA PRO A 127 -2.44 -6.86 16.60
C PRO A 127 -1.51 -7.46 15.53
N ARG A 128 -0.22 -7.46 15.81
CA ARG A 128 0.84 -8.01 14.93
C ARG A 128 1.18 -9.47 15.24
N LYS A 129 0.66 -9.99 16.35
CA LYS A 129 0.97 -11.34 16.86
C LYS A 129 -0.30 -12.04 17.26
N ARG A 130 -0.33 -13.35 17.04
CA ARG A 130 -1.45 -14.21 17.42
C ARG A 130 -1.45 -14.50 18.91
N SER A 131 -0.26 -14.61 19.50
CA SER A 131 -0.03 -14.95 20.91
C SER A 131 0.99 -14.02 21.57
N LEU A 132 0.92 -13.91 22.90
CA LEU A 132 1.92 -13.23 23.74
C LEU A 132 3.10 -14.14 24.11
N SER A 133 3.05 -15.42 23.73
CA SER A 133 4.11 -16.39 24.02
C SER A 133 5.44 -15.97 23.35
N PRO A 134 6.59 -16.13 24.04
CA PRO A 134 7.90 -15.89 23.43
C PRO A 134 8.18 -16.81 22.23
N LEU A 135 7.53 -17.98 22.15
CA LEU A 135 7.66 -18.90 21.00
C LEU A 135 7.12 -18.30 19.70
N GLU A 136 6.28 -17.28 19.77
CA GLU A 136 5.76 -16.58 18.59
C GLU A 136 6.90 -16.01 17.72
N TYR A 137 8.01 -15.58 18.33
CA TYR A 137 9.16 -15.05 17.60
C TYR A 137 9.94 -16.12 16.83
N LEU A 138 9.80 -17.38 17.20
CA LEU A 138 10.45 -18.51 16.54
C LEU A 138 9.55 -19.16 15.49
N LYS A 139 8.28 -18.74 15.41
CA LYS A 139 7.30 -19.31 14.50
C LYS A 139 7.59 -18.85 13.07
N PRO A 140 7.55 -19.75 12.07
CA PRO A 140 7.57 -19.33 10.68
C PRO A 140 6.34 -18.48 10.35
N ILE A 141 6.45 -17.64 9.32
CA ILE A 141 5.30 -16.86 8.87
C ILE A 141 4.17 -17.78 8.42
N ASN A 142 2.95 -17.52 8.89
CA ASN A 142 1.77 -18.29 8.54
C ASN A 142 0.62 -17.35 8.14
N PRO A 143 0.19 -17.36 6.86
CA PRO A 143 -0.93 -16.54 6.39
C PRO A 143 -2.23 -16.74 7.19
N ALA A 144 -2.46 -17.94 7.74
CA ALA A 144 -3.65 -18.22 8.55
C ALA A 144 -3.70 -17.35 9.83
N ASP A 145 -2.54 -17.02 10.42
CA ASP A 145 -2.51 -16.12 11.59
C ASP A 145 -3.02 -14.74 11.22
N TYR A 146 -2.58 -14.20 10.07
CA TYR A 146 -3.01 -12.91 9.57
C TYR A 146 -4.50 -12.89 9.22
N HIS A 147 -5.04 -13.96 8.64
CA HIS A 147 -6.48 -14.12 8.45
C HIS A 147 -7.25 -13.97 9.78
N HIS A 148 -6.78 -14.62 10.85
CA HIS A 148 -7.38 -14.47 12.17
C HIS A 148 -7.25 -13.05 12.73
N LEU A 149 -6.08 -12.41 12.58
CA LEU A 149 -5.82 -11.06 13.08
C LEU A 149 -6.71 -10.03 12.37
N LEU A 150 -6.82 -10.11 11.05
CA LEU A 150 -7.71 -9.27 10.25
C LEU A 150 -9.17 -9.46 10.68
N ARG A 151 -9.66 -10.70 10.75
CA ARG A 151 -11.06 -10.96 11.15
C ARG A 151 -11.38 -10.51 12.56
N LYS A 152 -10.46 -10.67 13.51
CA LYS A 152 -10.64 -10.16 14.88
C LYS A 152 -10.72 -8.64 14.89
N GLY A 153 -9.87 -7.98 14.09
CA GLY A 153 -9.90 -6.54 13.86
C GLY A 153 -11.25 -6.05 13.33
N TYR A 154 -11.71 -6.63 12.22
CA TYR A 154 -12.98 -6.26 11.59
C TYR A 154 -14.22 -6.59 12.45
N ARG A 155 -14.17 -7.62 13.31
CA ARG A 155 -15.27 -7.93 14.24
C ARG A 155 -15.37 -6.99 15.44
N GLY A 156 -14.29 -6.31 15.81
CA GLY A 156 -14.31 -5.23 16.81
C GLY A 156 -14.88 -3.92 16.27
N ILE A 157 -15.18 -3.87 14.96
CA ILE A 157 -15.69 -2.72 14.24
C ILE A 157 -17.16 -2.99 13.92
N VAL A 158 -18.05 -2.54 14.80
CA VAL A 158 -19.46 -2.36 14.42
C VAL A 158 -19.45 -1.33 13.28
N PRO A 159 -20.07 -1.58 12.11
CA PRO A 159 -20.22 -0.53 11.12
C PRO A 159 -21.03 0.58 11.79
N ALA A 160 -20.51 1.81 11.76
CA ALA A 160 -21.36 2.96 12.03
C ALA A 160 -22.58 2.80 11.12
N GLN A 161 -23.75 2.63 11.73
CA GLN A 161 -24.99 2.48 11.00
C GLN A 161 -25.06 3.59 9.97
N SER A 162 -25.32 3.21 8.72
CA SER A 162 -25.73 4.11 7.66
C SER A 162 -26.97 4.86 8.13
N GLN A 163 -26.77 6.02 8.75
CA GLN A 163 -27.84 6.99 8.89
C GLN A 163 -28.12 7.53 7.49
N ALA A 164 -29.17 6.97 6.88
CA ALA A 164 -29.95 7.69 5.91
C ALA A 164 -30.40 9.02 6.56
N SER A 165 -29.90 10.14 6.05
CA SER A 165 -30.55 11.43 6.22
C SER A 165 -30.37 12.21 4.92
N GLY A 166 -31.51 12.44 4.26
CA GLY A 166 -31.59 13.01 2.93
C GLY A 166 -31.05 14.44 2.92
N HIS A 167 -30.15 14.69 1.97
CA HIS A 167 -30.06 16.02 1.39
C HIS A 167 -31.14 16.13 0.31
N ALA A 168 -32.17 16.89 0.67
CA ALA A 168 -33.27 17.27 -0.18
C ALA A 168 -32.77 17.78 -1.54
N ARG A 169 -33.34 17.24 -2.62
CA ARG A 169 -33.47 17.97 -3.87
C ARG A 169 -34.39 19.16 -3.58
N GLN A 170 -33.83 20.35 -3.46
CA GLN A 170 -34.60 21.57 -3.68
C GLN A 170 -34.29 22.10 -5.07
N SER A 171 -35.39 22.25 -5.80
CA SER A 171 -35.57 22.89 -7.07
C SER A 171 -35.03 24.32 -7.10
N GLU A 172 -34.27 24.65 -8.14
CA GLU A 172 -34.35 25.97 -8.78
C GLU A 172 -34.77 25.76 -10.25
N LYS A 173 -36.03 26.08 -10.49
CA LYS A 173 -36.68 26.43 -11.76
C LYS A 173 -36.93 27.93 -11.53
N LEU A 174 -36.31 28.90 -12.19
CA LEU A 174 -36.56 29.39 -13.56
C LEU A 174 -35.99 30.83 -13.60
N MET A 175 -35.31 31.23 -14.67
CA MET A 175 -35.82 32.28 -15.57
C MET A 175 -35.00 32.42 -16.87
N PRO A 176 -35.62 32.89 -17.97
CA PRO A 176 -35.11 32.79 -19.33
C PRO A 176 -34.26 34.00 -19.73
N LEU A 177 -33.35 33.80 -20.69
CA LEU A 177 -32.68 34.89 -21.39
C LEU A 177 -33.61 35.41 -22.49
N SER A 178 -33.76 36.74 -22.51
CA SER A 178 -34.31 37.53 -23.62
C SER A 178 -33.32 37.62 -24.78
#